data_AF-A0A0Q6E5J1-F1
#
_entry.id   AF-A0A0Q6E5J1-F1
#
_cell.length_a   1.000
_cell.length_b   1.000
_cell.length_c   1.000
_cell.angle_alpha   90.00
_cell.angle_beta   90.00
_cell.angle_gamma   90.00
#
_symmetry.space_group_name_H-M   'P 1'
#
loop_
_entity.id
_entity.type
_entity.pdbx_description
1 polymer ?
#
loop_
_entity_poly.entity_id
_entity_poly.type
_entity_poly.pdbx_seq_one_letter_code
_entity_poly.pdbx_strand_id
1 'polypeptide(L)'
;MFEIPPLDQLALGGLVVGVLFVLRLVLAVRRLRVEADGRAGFSAEDLKRVRQAGSYGVDLEPNRRYALRQLLSAALFLAVGLVLSAWLAVAHFVGPIGLGGLSA
;
A
#
# COMPACT_ATOMS: atom_id res chain seq x y z
N MET A 1 0.87 30.58 5.30
CA MET A 1 -0.13 29.75 6.01
C MET A 1 -0.17 28.40 5.31
N PHE A 2 0.07 27.30 6.03
CA PHE A 2 -0.14 25.96 5.45
C PHE A 2 -1.64 25.68 5.50
N GLU A 3 -2.29 25.77 4.36
CA GLU A 3 -3.69 25.39 4.21
C GLU A 3 -3.74 23.87 4.14
N ILE A 4 -4.34 23.23 5.15
CA ILE A 4 -4.45 21.77 5.21
C ILE A 4 -5.47 21.37 4.13
N PRO A 5 -5.09 20.53 3.15
CA PRO A 5 -6.01 20.11 2.10
C PRO A 5 -7.20 19.35 2.69
N PRO A 6 -8.36 19.37 2.01
CA PRO A 6 -9.55 18.71 2.50
C PRO A 6 -9.35 17.18 2.61
N LEU A 7 -10.09 16.57 3.55
CA LEU A 7 -9.86 15.19 4.00
C LEU A 7 -10.02 14.14 2.89
N ASP A 8 -10.89 14.41 1.92
CA ASP A 8 -11.13 13.59 0.73
C ASP A 8 -9.88 13.50 -0.16
N GLN A 9 -9.22 14.64 -0.38
CA GLN A 9 -7.97 14.70 -1.15
C GLN A 9 -6.83 13.98 -0.43
N LEU A 10 -6.77 14.08 0.90
CA LEU A 10 -5.80 13.34 1.72
C LEU A 10 -6.02 11.82 1.66
N ALA A 11 -7.28 11.37 1.72
CA ALA A 11 -7.63 9.95 1.63
C ALA A 11 -7.26 9.39 0.24
N LEU A 12 -7.65 10.08 -0.82
CA LEU A 12 -7.37 9.67 -2.21
C LEU A 12 -5.86 9.72 -2.50
N GLY A 13 -5.17 10.77 -2.07
CA GLY A 13 -3.72 10.89 -2.16
C GLY A 13 -2.99 9.76 -1.43
N GLY A 14 -3.40 9.44 -0.20
CA GLY A 14 -2.85 8.32 0.56
C GLY A 14 -3.05 6.97 -0.12
N LEU A 15 -4.24 6.75 -0.68
CA LEU A 15 -4.57 5.52 -1.40
C LEU A 15 -3.73 5.39 -2.69
N VAL A 16 -3.64 6.45 -3.49
CA VAL A 16 -2.80 6.49 -4.71
C VAL A 16 -1.34 6.24 -4.38
N VAL A 17 -0.79 6.91 -3.35
CA VAL A 17 0.59 6.70 -2.90
C VAL A 17 0.80 5.25 -2.47
N GLY A 18 -0.12 4.67 -1.69
CA GLY A 18 -0.09 3.27 -1.31
C GLY A 18 -0.04 2.33 -2.51
N VAL A 19 -0.94 2.52 -3.49
CA VAL A 19 -1.00 1.72 -4.73
C VAL A 19 0.28 1.85 -5.55
N LEU A 20 0.81 3.07 -5.72
CA LEU A 20 2.06 3.30 -6.45
C LEU A 20 3.25 2.61 -5.76
N PHE A 21 3.28 2.61 -4.43
CA PHE A 21 4.29 1.89 -3.66
C PHE A 21 4.17 0.37 -3.81
N VAL A 22 2.95 -0.19 -3.86
CA VAL A 22 2.71 -1.60 -4.16
C VAL A 22 3.16 -1.96 -5.58
N LEU A 23 2.80 -1.16 -6.58
CA LEU A 23 3.26 -1.35 -7.96
C LEU A 23 4.78 -1.33 -8.05
N ARG A 24 5.43 -0.35 -7.41
CA ARG A 24 6.89 -0.24 -7.37
C ARG A 24 7.53 -1.46 -6.70
N LEU A 25 6.93 -1.98 -5.64
CA LEU A 25 7.36 -3.22 -5.00
C LEU A 25 7.24 -4.41 -5.97
N VAL A 26 6.10 -4.58 -6.64
CA VAL A 26 5.89 -5.66 -7.61
C VAL A 26 6.96 -5.62 -8.71
N LEU A 27 7.26 -4.43 -9.23
CA LEU A 27 8.31 -4.24 -10.23
C LEU A 27 9.71 -4.54 -9.67
N ALA A 28 10.02 -4.12 -8.44
CA ALA A 28 11.31 -4.38 -7.80
C ALA A 28 11.53 -5.88 -7.54
N VAL A 29 10.50 -6.58 -7.04
CA VAL A 29 10.54 -8.04 -6.83
C VAL A 29 10.65 -8.77 -8.17
N ARG A 30 9.89 -8.35 -9.17
CA ARG A 30 9.98 -8.91 -10.53
C ARG A 30 11.38 -8.75 -11.10
N ARG A 31 12.02 -7.59 -10.91
CA ARG A 31 13.40 -7.34 -11.35
C ARG A 31 14.39 -8.26 -10.63
N LEU A 32 14.33 -8.32 -9.29
CA LEU A 32 15.13 -9.22 -8.46
C LEU A 32 15.03 -10.68 -8.92
N ARG A 33 13.83 -11.13 -9.30
CA ARG A 33 13.58 -12.47 -9.80
C ARG A 33 14.17 -12.74 -11.18
N VAL A 34 14.08 -11.76 -12.09
CA VAL A 34 14.72 -11.86 -13.41
C VAL A 34 16.24 -11.98 -13.24
N GLU A 35 16.83 -11.23 -12.30
CA GLU A 35 18.26 -11.30 -11.97
C GLU A 35 18.65 -12.59 -11.22
N ALA A 36 17.79 -13.15 -10.36
CA ALA A 36 18.10 -14.34 -9.56
C ALA A 36 17.81 -15.69 -10.27
N ASP A 37 16.64 -15.82 -10.90
CA ASP A 37 16.10 -17.09 -11.41
C ASP A 37 15.84 -17.07 -12.94
N GLY A 38 16.01 -15.93 -13.62
CA GLY A 38 15.69 -15.78 -15.05
C GLY A 38 14.20 -15.92 -15.38
N ARG A 39 13.33 -16.00 -14.37
CA ARG A 39 11.88 -16.25 -14.51
C ARG A 39 11.10 -14.93 -14.46
N ALA A 40 10.33 -14.66 -15.52
CA ALA A 40 9.42 -13.52 -15.57
C ALA A 40 8.06 -13.85 -14.93
N GLY A 41 7.72 -13.21 -13.81
CA GLY A 41 6.40 -13.33 -13.16
C GLY A 41 6.40 -12.89 -11.70
N PHE A 42 5.20 -12.59 -11.16
CA PHE A 42 4.97 -12.30 -9.75
C PHE A 42 4.03 -13.36 -9.17
N SER A 43 4.46 -14.09 -8.14
CA SER A 43 3.64 -15.07 -7.42
C SER A 43 3.47 -14.66 -5.95
N ALA A 44 2.37 -15.09 -5.32
CA ALA A 44 2.18 -14.91 -3.88
C ALA A 44 3.29 -15.59 -3.05
N GLU A 45 3.91 -16.64 -3.58
CA GLU A 45 5.08 -17.28 -2.97
C GLU A 45 6.31 -16.35 -2.92
N ASP A 46 6.40 -15.37 -3.82
CA ASP A 46 7.50 -14.40 -3.83
C ASP A 46 7.41 -13.43 -2.69
N LEU A 47 6.19 -13.05 -2.31
CA LEU A 47 5.96 -12.25 -1.12
C LEU A 47 6.45 -12.97 0.14
N LYS A 48 6.27 -14.30 0.18
CA LYS A 48 6.78 -15.15 1.27
C LYS A 48 8.31 -15.26 1.23
N ARG A 49 8.91 -15.42 0.04
CA ARG A 49 10.38 -15.43 -0.13
C ARG A 49 11.05 -14.13 0.27
N VAL A 50 10.48 -12.96 -0.07
CA VAL A 50 11.02 -11.64 0.33
C VAL A 50 11.00 -11.48 1.86
N ARG A 51 10.02 -12.07 2.55
CA ARG A 51 9.97 -12.09 4.01
C ARG A 51 10.98 -13.06 4.63
N GLN A 52 11.25 -14.19 3.99
CA GLN A 52 12.27 -15.15 4.44
C GLN A 52 13.69 -14.66 4.18
N ALA A 53 14.54 -14.73 5.20
CA ALA A 53 15.96 -14.39 5.08
C ALA A 53 16.74 -15.51 4.37
N GLY A 54 17.72 -15.13 3.55
CA GLY A 54 18.60 -16.06 2.83
C GLY A 54 17.99 -16.70 1.58
N SER A 55 16.81 -16.26 1.14
CA SER A 55 16.08 -16.85 0.00
C SER A 55 16.62 -16.45 -1.37
N TYR A 56 17.45 -15.40 -1.47
CA TYR A 56 18.00 -14.88 -2.72
C TYR A 56 19.54 -14.97 -2.80
N GLY A 57 20.19 -15.60 -1.81
CA GLY A 57 21.66 -15.65 -1.71
C GLY A 57 22.28 -14.37 -1.11
N VAL A 58 23.55 -14.47 -0.69
CA VAL A 58 24.25 -13.42 0.07
C VAL A 58 24.36 -12.10 -0.73
N ASP A 59 24.52 -12.20 -2.05
CA ASP A 59 24.71 -11.04 -2.93
C ASP A 59 23.42 -10.21 -3.13
N LEU A 60 22.24 -10.82 -3.01
CA LEU A 60 20.94 -10.15 -3.23
C LEU A 60 20.21 -9.80 -1.93
N GLU A 61 20.77 -10.18 -0.78
CA GLU A 61 20.18 -9.94 0.55
C GLU A 61 19.97 -8.44 0.90
N PRO A 62 20.84 -7.49 0.48
CA PRO A 62 20.59 -6.04 0.66
C PRO A 62 19.35 -5.57 -0.11
N ASN A 63 19.20 -6.04 -1.35
CA ASN A 63 18.06 -5.70 -2.21
C ASN A 63 16.76 -6.28 -1.63
N ARG A 64 16.80 -7.50 -1.08
CA ARG A 64 15.67 -8.10 -0.34
C ARG A 64 15.25 -7.22 0.85
N ARG A 65 16.19 -6.76 1.68
CA ARG A 65 15.88 -5.90 2.84
C ARG A 65 15.24 -4.58 2.42
N TYR A 66 15.70 -3.98 1.32
CA TYR A 66 15.11 -2.78 0.76
C TYR A 66 13.67 -3.04 0.29
N ALA A 67 13.46 -4.10 -0.48
CA ALA A 67 12.12 -4.51 -0.93
C ALA A 67 11.17 -4.77 0.26
N LEU A 68 11.64 -5.40 1.34
CA LEU A 68 10.83 -5.63 2.54
C LEU A 68 10.42 -4.34 3.24
N ARG A 69 11.34 -3.38 3.40
CA ARG A 69 11.03 -2.06 3.99
C ARG A 69 10.00 -1.31 3.14
N GLN A 70 10.15 -1.39 1.82
CA GLN A 70 9.22 -0.76 0.89
C GLN A 70 7.84 -1.42 0.91
N LEU A 71 7.76 -2.73 1.12
CA LEU A 71 6.51 -3.45 1.33
C LEU A 71 5.80 -2.98 2.60
N LEU A 72 6.55 -2.81 3.70
CA LEU A 72 6.00 -2.31 4.96
C LEU A 72 5.48 -0.87 4.82
N SER A 73 6.22 0.02 4.16
CA SER A 73 5.75 1.40 3.94
C SER A 73 4.55 1.45 2.99
N ALA A 74 4.55 0.65 1.91
CA ALA A 74 3.40 0.50 1.02
C ALA A 74 2.14 0.07 1.78
N ALA A 75 2.27 -0.98 2.60
CA ALA A 75 1.18 -1.51 3.41
C ALA A 75 0.67 -0.48 4.43
N LEU A 76 1.57 0.29 5.04
CA LEU A 76 1.20 1.34 5.98
C LEU A 76 0.39 2.45 5.29
N PHE A 77 0.88 3.00 4.17
CA PHE A 77 0.17 4.06 3.43
C PHE A 77 -1.18 3.58 2.90
N LEU A 78 -1.24 2.35 2.38
CA LEU A 78 -2.48 1.75 1.90
C LEU A 78 -3.46 1.51 3.04
N ALA A 79 -3.00 1.02 4.21
CA ALA A 79 -3.84 0.85 5.39
C ALA A 79 -4.40 2.18 5.89
N VAL A 80 -3.57 3.24 5.97
CA VAL A 80 -4.01 4.58 6.35
C VAL A 80 -5.03 5.12 5.35
N GLY A 81 -4.76 5.02 4.05
CA GLY A 81 -5.69 5.45 2.99
C GLY A 81 -7.02 4.70 3.05
N LEU A 82 -7.00 3.38 3.30
CA LEU A 82 -8.19 2.56 3.47
C LEU A 82 -8.97 2.92 4.73
N VAL A 83 -8.30 3.14 5.86
CA VAL A 83 -8.94 3.55 7.12
C VAL A 83 -9.63 4.91 6.95
N LEU A 84 -8.94 5.89 6.35
CA LEU A 84 -9.51 7.20 6.05
C LEU A 84 -10.69 7.11 5.07
N SER A 85 -10.56 6.30 4.02
CA SER A 85 -11.63 6.09 3.03
C SER A 85 -12.84 5.38 3.64
N ALA A 86 -12.62 4.36 4.45
CA ALA A 86 -13.68 3.64 5.15
C ALA A 86 -14.38 4.55 6.17
N TRP A 87 -13.62 5.35 6.91
CA TRP A 87 -14.17 6.35 7.83
C TRP A 87 -15.04 7.37 7.09
N LEU A 88 -14.56 7.92 5.97
CA LEU A 88 -15.33 8.84 5.14
C LEU A 88 -16.60 8.18 4.56
N ALA A 89 -16.50 6.92 4.12
CA ALA A 89 -17.66 6.17 3.65
C ALA A 89 -18.70 6.01 4.77
N VAL A 90 -18.28 5.59 5.97
CA VAL A 90 -19.17 5.47 7.14
C VAL A 90 -19.79 6.84 7.49
N ALA A 91 -19.00 7.91 7.53
CA ALA A 91 -19.51 9.25 7.80
C ALA A 91 -20.55 9.70 6.74
N HIS A 92 -20.33 9.36 5.47
CA HIS A 92 -21.25 9.66 4.38
C HIS A 92 -22.55 8.85 4.45
N PHE A 93 -22.49 7.57 4.88
CA PHE A 93 -23.68 6.74 5.03
C PHE A 93 -24.45 6.97 6.34
N VAL A 94 -23.76 7.40 7.42
CA VAL A 94 -24.37 7.70 8.73
C VAL A 94 -24.92 9.14 8.78
N GLY A 95 -24.30 10.09 8.09
CA GLY A 95 -24.75 11.48 7.98
C GLY A 95 -26.22 11.70 7.57
N PRO A 96 -26.77 11.01 6.55
CA PRO A 96 -28.16 11.19 6.17
C PRO A 96 -29.17 10.58 7.16
N ILE A 97 -28.75 9.63 7.99
CA ILE A 97 -29.65 8.94 8.95
C ILE A 97 -29.85 9.78 10.23
N GLY A 98 -28.95 10.73 10.53
CA GLY A 98 -29.03 11.59 11.72
C GLY A 98 -29.76 12.93 11.54
N LEU A 99 -29.98 13.41 10.31
CA LEU A 99 -30.54 14.74 10.04
C LEU A 99 -31.90 14.74 9.32
N GLY A 100 -32.35 13.60 8.79
CA GLY A 100 -33.66 13.47 8.12
C GLY A 100 -34.88 13.35 9.04
N GLY A 101 -34.69 13.39 10.37
CA GLY A 101 -35.75 13.19 11.37
C GLY A 101 -36.26 14.47 12.07
N LEU A 102 -35.75 15.65 11.76
CA LEU A 102 -36.09 16.90 12.45
C LEU A 102 -36.63 18.02 11.55
N SER A 103 -37.02 17.70 10.31
CA SER A 103 -37.79 18.61 9.46
C SER A 103 -39.07 17.90 9.02
N ALA A 104 -39.98 17.71 9.97
CA ALA A 104 -41.40 17.46 9.75
C ALA A 104 -42.18 18.68 10.24
#